data_AF-A0A9X7Z6R2-F1
#
_entry.id   AF-A0A9X7Z6R2-F1
#
_cell.length_a   1.000
_cell.length_b   1.000
_cell.length_c   1.000
_cell.angle_alpha   90.00
_cell.angle_beta   90.00
_cell.angle_gamma   90.00
#
_symmetry.space_group_name_H-M   'P 1'
#
loop_
_entity.id
_entity.type
_entity.pdbx_description
1 polymer ?
#
loop_
_entity_poly.entity_id
_entity_poly.type
_entity_poly.pdbx_seq_one_letter_code
_entity_poly.pdbx_strand_id
1 'polypeptide(L)'
;MDSEGNLVLILTNDLTLSAVEVSDLYRKRWQIELFLKWVKQHLKVKNLYGKSENAVFNQLRTALIAFCLLLLLQLRVKYSGRFDAATVRQWRH
;
A
#
# COMPACT_ATOMS: atom_id res chain seq x y z
N MET A 1 17.49 -2.76 7.79
CA MET A 1 17.92 -2.51 6.39
C MET A 1 16.67 -2.32 5.55
N ASP A 2 16.73 -1.47 4.53
CA ASP A 2 15.61 -1.30 3.60
C ASP A 2 15.50 -2.52 2.65
N SER A 3 14.61 -2.43 1.67
CA SER A 3 14.39 -3.51 0.69
C SER A 3 15.56 -3.72 -0.27
N GLU A 4 16.55 -2.81 -0.26
CA GLU A 4 17.71 -2.77 -1.15
C GLU A 4 19.02 -3.06 -0.40
N GLY A 5 18.95 -3.33 0.92
CA GLY A 5 20.09 -3.65 1.76
C GLY A 5 20.79 -2.42 2.37
N ASN A 6 20.25 -1.22 2.19
CA ASN A 6 20.84 -0.01 2.76
C ASN A 6 20.55 0.09 4.26
N LEU A 7 21.47 0.76 4.97
CA LEU A 7 21.32 1.09 6.38
C LEU A 7 20.22 2.14 6.55
N VAL A 8 19.28 1.88 7.45
CA VAL A 8 18.18 2.81 7.78
C VAL A 8 18.43 3.31 9.19
N LEU A 9 18.66 4.63 9.32
CA LEU A 9 18.77 5.29 10.61
C LEU A 9 17.39 5.82 11.02
N ILE A 10 16.92 5.41 12.20
CA ILE A 10 15.66 5.87 12.77
C ILE A 10 15.96 6.63 14.06
N LEU A 11 15.56 7.90 14.13
CA LEU A 11 15.56 8.66 15.37
C LEU A 11 14.19 8.50 16.05
N THR A 12 14.19 8.17 17.33
CA THR A 12 13.00 8.11 18.17
C THR A 12 13.28 8.79 19.52
N ASN A 13 12.27 9.47 20.06
CA ASN A 13 12.33 10.01 21.43
C ASN A 13 11.85 8.99 22.48
N ASP A 14 11.30 7.86 22.01
CA ASP A 14 10.87 6.78 22.87
C ASP A 14 12.05 5.81 23.11
N LEU A 15 12.55 5.81 24.34
CA LEU A 15 13.67 4.97 24.81
C LEU A 15 13.21 3.65 25.42
N THR A 16 11.90 3.45 25.56
CA THR A 16 11.33 2.25 26.19
C THR A 16 11.07 1.12 25.18
N LEU A 17 10.82 1.50 23.93
CA LEU A 17 10.59 0.56 22.84
C LEU A 17 11.91 -0.06 22.35
N SER A 18 11.88 -1.36 22.07
CA SER A 18 13.01 -2.03 21.47
C SER A 18 13.25 -1.56 20.02
N ALA A 19 14.48 -1.70 19.53
CA ALA A 19 14.83 -1.33 18.15
C ALA A 19 13.97 -2.06 17.10
N VAL A 20 13.50 -3.27 17.41
CA VAL A 20 12.61 -4.06 16.55
C VAL A 20 11.23 -3.43 16.50
N GLU A 21 10.66 -3.03 17.63
CA GLU A 21 9.35 -2.38 17.70
C GLU A 21 9.35 -1.02 17.01
N VAL A 22 10.42 -0.24 17.18
CA VAL A 22 10.61 1.05 16.50
C VAL A 22 10.68 0.85 14.97
N SER A 23 11.41 -0.16 14.52
CA SER A 23 11.49 -0.54 13.10
C SER A 23 10.13 -0.97 12.54
N ASP A 24 9.38 -1.79 13.28
CA ASP A 24 8.04 -2.24 12.88
C ASP A 24 7.02 -1.09 12.83
N LEU A 25 7.10 -0.15 13.77
CA LEU A 25 6.26 1.05 13.76
C LEU A 25 6.55 1.92 12.53
N TYR A 26 7.83 2.11 12.20
CA TYR A 26 8.24 2.82 10.99
C TYR A 26 7.76 2.10 9.71
N ARG A 27 7.80 0.76 9.69
CA ARG A 27 7.29 -0.04 8.59
C ARG A 27 5.78 0.08 8.42
N LYS A 28 5.01 0.10 9.51
CA LYS A 28 3.56 0.35 9.48
C LYS A 28 3.24 1.74 8.95
N ARG A 29 4.00 2.77 9.36
CA ARG A 29 3.85 4.15 8.84
C ARG A 29 4.03 4.20 7.31
N TRP A 30 5.05 3.52 6.79
CA TRP A 30 5.29 3.43 5.35
C TRP A 30 4.14 2.73 4.59
N GLN A 31 3.53 1.69 5.17
CA GLN A 31 2.36 1.04 4.56
C GLN A 31 1.18 2.00 4.43
N ILE A 32 0.97 2.89 5.41
CA ILE A 32 -0.06 3.93 5.33
C ILE A 32 0.26 4.93 4.20
N GLU A 33 1.52 5.35 4.08
CA GLU A 33 1.94 6.26 2.99
C GLU A 33 1.75 5.62 1.61
N LEU A 34 2.10 4.35 1.45
CA LEU A 34 1.86 3.60 0.22
C LEU A 34 0.36 3.47 -0.09
N PHE A 35 -0.47 3.23 0.92
CA PHE A 35 -1.92 3.24 0.77
C PHE A 35 -2.42 4.60 0.28
N LEU A 36 -2.01 5.70 0.93
CA LEU A 36 -2.42 7.04 0.54
C LEU A 36 -1.90 7.41 -0.86
N LYS A 37 -0.70 6.97 -1.23
CA LYS A 37 -0.16 7.13 -2.57
C LYS A 37 -0.97 6.34 -3.59
N TRP A 38 -1.32 5.09 -3.29
CA TRP A 38 -2.18 4.25 -4.13
C TRP A 38 -3.56 4.89 -4.31
N VAL A 39 -4.19 5.36 -3.23
CA VAL A 39 -5.47 6.09 -3.23
C VAL A 39 -5.36 7.29 -4.15
N LYS A 40 -4.35 8.16 -3.99
CA LYS A 40 -4.14 9.33 -4.86
C LYS A 40 -3.88 8.96 -6.33
N GLN A 41 -3.27 7.81 -6.60
CA GLN A 41 -2.99 7.33 -7.97
C GLN A 41 -4.20 6.68 -8.65
N HIS A 42 -5.05 5.98 -7.90
CA HIS A 42 -6.21 5.26 -8.42
C HIS A 42 -7.48 6.12 -8.39
N LEU A 43 -7.56 7.08 -7.46
CA LEU A 43 -8.34 8.30 -7.65
C LEU A 43 -7.60 9.23 -8.61
N LYS A 44 -7.36 8.78 -9.85
CA LYS A 44 -7.27 9.73 -10.96
C LYS A 44 -8.66 10.31 -11.12
N VAL A 45 -8.91 11.37 -10.36
CA VAL A 45 -10.01 12.30 -10.56
C VAL A 45 -9.72 13.02 -11.87
N LYS A 46 -9.84 12.30 -12.99
CA LYS A 46 -9.73 12.90 -14.32
C LYS A 46 -10.99 13.68 -14.67
N ASN A 47 -12.10 13.37 -13.99
CA ASN A 47 -13.27 14.21 -13.78
C ASN A 47 -14.01 13.66 -12.54
N LEU A 48 -14.24 14.49 -11.51
CA LEU A 48 -15.28 14.19 -10.50
C LEU A 48 -16.60 14.09 -11.29
N TYR A 49 -17.11 12.88 -11.53
CA TYR A 49 -18.46 12.70 -12.12
C TYR A 49 -19.55 13.35 -11.24
N GLY A 50 -19.22 13.64 -9.98
CA GLY A 50 -19.90 14.63 -9.15
C GLY A 50 -18.95 15.10 -8.05
N LYS A 51 -18.86 16.42 -7.81
CA LYS A 51 -18.12 17.00 -6.67
C LYS A 51 -18.89 16.89 -5.35
N SER A 52 -19.96 16.09 -5.31
CA SER A 52 -20.78 15.95 -4.11
C SER A 52 -20.05 15.13 -3.07
N GLU A 53 -20.23 15.53 -1.81
CA GLU A 53 -19.66 14.86 -0.64
C GLU A 53 -19.91 13.34 -0.66
N ASN A 54 -21.11 12.92 -1.05
CA ASN A 54 -21.49 11.52 -1.17
C ASN A 54 -20.68 10.75 -2.24
N ALA A 55 -20.37 11.38 -3.37
CA ALA A 55 -19.56 10.74 -4.42
C ALA A 55 -18.13 10.48 -3.93
N VAL A 56 -17.57 11.43 -3.16
CA VAL A 56 -16.24 11.29 -2.54
C VAL A 56 -16.24 10.18 -1.50
N PHE A 57 -17.25 10.14 -0.61
CA PHE A 57 -17.37 9.08 0.38
C PHE A 57 -17.52 7.70 -0.26
N ASN A 58 -18.30 7.59 -1.35
CA ASN A 58 -18.49 6.32 -2.03
C ASN A 58 -17.19 5.82 -2.69
N GLN A 59 -16.41 6.73 -3.28
CA GLN A 59 -15.10 6.39 -3.84
C GLN A 59 -14.10 5.93 -2.77
N LEU A 60 -14.10 6.60 -1.60
CA LEU A 60 -13.28 6.19 -0.46
C LEU A 60 -13.68 4.79 0.05
N ARG A 61 -14.98 4.52 0.17
CA ARG A 61 -15.49 3.19 0.57
C ARG A 61 -15.05 2.11 -0.42
N THR A 62 -15.18 2.35 -1.73
CA THR A 62 -14.73 1.40 -2.76
C THR A 62 -13.22 1.16 -2.70
N ALA A 63 -12.42 2.21 -2.48
CA ALA A 63 -10.97 2.10 -2.32
C ALA A 63 -10.58 1.25 -1.10
N LEU A 64 -11.26 1.45 0.03
CA LEU A 64 -11.06 0.65 1.25
C LEU A 64 -11.47 -0.82 1.04
N ILE A 65 -12.62 -1.07 0.40
CA ILE A 65 -13.09 -2.43 0.10
C ILE A 65 -12.09 -3.15 -0.82
N ALA A 66 -11.63 -2.50 -1.89
CA ALA A 66 -10.62 -3.06 -2.80
C ALA A 66 -9.30 -3.37 -2.08
N PHE A 67 -8.86 -2.50 -1.17
CA PHE A 67 -7.66 -2.75 -0.36
C PHE A 67 -7.83 -3.94 0.58
N CYS A 68 -8.96 -4.05 1.29
CA CYS A 68 -9.26 -5.19 2.14
C CYS A 68 -9.30 -6.49 1.34
N LEU A 69 -9.89 -6.48 0.15
CA LEU A 69 -9.91 -7.64 -0.74
C LEU A 69 -8.51 -8.03 -1.21
N LEU A 70 -7.66 -7.07 -1.56
CA LEU A 70 -6.25 -7.33 -1.91
C LEU A 70 -5.48 -7.93 -0.72
N LEU A 71 -5.67 -7.40 0.49
CA LEU A 71 -5.03 -7.92 1.69
C LEU A 71 -5.51 -9.35 2.01
N LEU A 72 -6.82 -9.59 1.92
CA LEU A 72 -7.40 -10.92 2.08
C LEU A 72 -6.88 -11.89 1.02
N LEU A 73 -6.73 -11.45 -0.24
CA LEU A 73 -6.16 -12.26 -1.29
C LEU A 73 -4.69 -12.60 -1.00
N GLN A 74 -3.88 -11.63 -0.58
CA GLN A 74 -2.49 -11.87 -0.18
C GLN A 74 -2.38 -12.87 0.97
N LEU A 75 -3.26 -12.78 1.97
CA LEU A 75 -3.31 -13.70 3.10
C LEU A 75 -3.78 -15.11 2.69
N ARG A 76 -4.81 -15.20 1.83
CA ARG A 76 -5.38 -16.47 1.35
C ARG A 76 -4.43 -17.22 0.41
N VAL A 77 -3.76 -16.49 -0.47
CA VAL A 77 -3.00 -17.08 -1.57
C VAL A 77 -1.56 -17.44 -1.13
N LYS A 78 -1.06 -17.00 0.05
CA LYS A 78 0.34 -17.21 0.49
C LYS A 78 1.34 -16.90 -0.65
N TYR A 79 1.01 -15.96 -1.53
CA TYR A 79 1.77 -15.77 -2.76
C TYR A 79 3.05 -15.00 -2.46
N SER A 80 4.18 -15.71 -2.46
CA SER A 80 5.54 -15.16 -2.40
C SER A 80 6.06 -14.81 -3.81
N GLY A 81 5.17 -14.46 -4.74
CA GLY A 81 5.50 -14.13 -6.12
C GLY A 81 5.39 -12.63 -6.36
N ARG A 82 6.53 -11.96 -6.55
CA ARG A 82 6.60 -10.60 -7.09
C ARG A 82 6.03 -10.64 -8.52
N PHE A 83 5.06 -9.79 -8.86
CA PHE A 83 4.52 -9.72 -10.22
C PHE A 83 5.65 -9.35 -11.20
N ASP A 84 6.16 -10.34 -11.93
CA ASP A 84 7.12 -10.14 -13.01
C ASP A 84 6.36 -9.81 -14.29
N ALA A 85 6.68 -8.66 -14.88
CA ALA A 85 6.13 -8.20 -16.14
C ALA A 85 6.60 -9.06 -17.34
N ALA A 86 7.52 -10.00 -17.14
CA ALA A 86 7.98 -10.92 -18.18
C ALA A 86 6.89 -11.90 -18.66
N THR A 87 5.96 -12.32 -17.81
CA THR A 87 4.97 -13.37 -18.15
C THR A 87 3.84 -12.89 -19.05
N VAL A 88 3.59 -11.58 -19.15
CA VAL A 88 2.50 -11.01 -19.98
C VAL A 88 2.87 -10.96 -21.48
N ARG A 89 4.14 -11.18 -21.84
CA ARG A 89 4.57 -11.23 -23.26
C ARG A 89 4.27 -12.54 -23.99
N GLN A 90 3.85 -13.60 -23.30
CA GLN A 90 3.64 -14.93 -23.90
C GLN A 90 2.20 -15.17 -24.40
N TRP A 91 1.25 -14.27 -24.15
CA TRP A 91 -0.15 -14.38 -24.60
C TRP A 91 -0.48 -13.52 -25.84
N ARG A 92 0.53 -13.09 -26.59
CA ARG A 92 0.37 -12.43 -27.89
C ARG A 92 0.78 -13.38 -29.01
N HIS A 93 0.02 -14.46 -29.16
CA HIS A 93 -0.14 -15.18 -30.42
C HIS A 93 -1.63 -15.15 -30.78
#